data_AF-A0A920QMR7-F1
#
_entry.id   AF-A0A920QMR7-F1
#
_cell.length_a   1.000
_cell.length_b   1.000
_cell.length_c   1.000
_cell.angle_alpha   90.00
_cell.angle_beta   90.00
_cell.angle_gamma   90.00
#
_symmetry.space_group_name_H-M   'P 1'
#
loop_
_entity.id
_entity.type
_entity.pdbx_description
1 polymer ?
#
loop_
_entity_poly.entity_id
_entity_poly.type
_entity_poly.pdbx_seq_one_letter_code
_entity_poly.pdbx_strand_id
1 'polypeptide(L)'
;MEPLGEISRPFEVGYFQNLNRNKNAVCINTKTEKGKSLAQELIKTVDIYVENMRPGASERVGYGKSDLDKLNPTIVQTHIAAYGNDGPYVHRPGLDPIAQSITGLQSIQGGNEAPVFLGMLAPTDFTAGGMAALGTVAGLYNKIINETGSIINTNLLAGGILLNGSKINNHLNNKGNVKFINKDQNGISDFNRAYKASDGLGLYL
;
A
#
# COMPACT_ATOMS: atom_id res chain seq x y z
N MET A 1 8.81 16.22 0.36
CA MET A 1 8.78 17.15 1.51
C MET A 1 9.42 16.47 2.72
N GLU A 2 10.74 16.33 2.73
CA GLU A 2 11.41 15.54 3.79
C GLU A 2 12.68 16.26 4.27
N PRO A 3 12.55 17.21 5.21
CA PRO A 3 13.65 18.07 5.64
C PRO A 3 14.82 17.32 6.31
N LEU A 4 14.60 16.08 6.74
CA LEU A 4 15.61 15.21 7.37
C LEU A 4 15.95 13.98 6.49
N GLY A 5 15.42 13.93 5.27
CA GLY A 5 15.52 12.77 4.38
C GLY A 5 14.48 11.68 4.64
N GLU A 6 14.46 10.71 3.75
CA GLU A 6 13.50 9.60 3.72
C GLU A 6 13.93 8.50 4.71
N ILE A 7 12.97 7.98 5.49
CA ILE A 7 13.24 7.05 6.61
C ILE A 7 13.81 5.69 6.17
N SER A 8 13.63 5.31 4.91
CA SER A 8 14.16 4.08 4.31
C SER A 8 15.59 4.18 3.81
N ARG A 9 16.17 5.38 3.74
CA ARG A 9 17.59 5.58 3.39
C ARG A 9 18.58 4.80 4.28
N PRO A 10 18.42 4.76 5.62
CA PRO A 10 19.28 3.96 6.49
C PRO A 10 18.89 2.49 6.63
N PHE A 11 17.83 2.00 5.95
CA PHE A 11 17.55 0.55 5.94
C PHE A 11 18.62 -0.22 5.16
N GLU A 12 18.43 -1.53 5.02
CA GLU A 12 19.35 -2.43 4.32
C GLU A 12 19.87 -1.84 3.00
N VAL A 13 21.15 -2.11 2.73
CA VAL A 13 21.86 -1.60 1.57
C VAL A 13 21.07 -1.93 0.30
N GLY A 14 20.61 -0.89 -0.39
CA GLY A 14 19.89 -1.02 -1.65
C GLY A 14 18.36 -0.97 -1.56
N TYR A 15 17.74 -1.01 -0.38
CA TYR A 15 16.27 -0.95 -0.25
C TYR A 15 15.71 0.37 -0.80
N PHE A 16 16.20 1.52 -0.30
CA PHE A 16 15.82 2.84 -0.80
C PHE A 16 16.08 2.98 -2.30
N GLN A 17 17.24 2.49 -2.76
CA GLN A 17 17.64 2.58 -4.17
C GLN A 17 16.73 1.76 -5.07
N ASN A 18 16.30 0.57 -4.62
CA ASN A 18 15.40 -0.27 -5.36
C ASN A 18 14.05 0.43 -5.62
N LEU A 19 13.47 1.05 -4.58
CA LEU A 19 12.15 1.68 -4.65
C LEU A 19 12.15 3.11 -5.21
N ASN A 20 13.33 3.76 -5.27
CA ASN A 20 13.43 5.17 -5.67
C ASN A 20 14.38 5.43 -6.85
N ARG A 21 14.96 4.39 -7.48
CA ARG A 21 15.66 4.56 -8.75
C ARG A 21 14.79 5.27 -9.78
N ASN A 22 15.41 6.10 -10.63
CA ASN A 22 14.78 6.92 -11.66
C ASN A 22 13.88 8.08 -11.16
N LYS A 23 13.76 8.31 -9.84
CA LYS A 23 13.06 9.48 -9.31
C LYS A 23 14.02 10.67 -9.18
N ASN A 24 13.58 11.84 -9.62
CA ASN A 24 14.23 13.11 -9.26
C ASN A 24 13.76 13.54 -7.87
N ALA A 25 14.69 13.90 -6.99
CA ALA A 25 14.39 14.25 -5.60
C ALA A 25 14.63 15.73 -5.33
N VAL A 26 13.68 16.36 -4.63
CA VAL A 26 13.81 17.71 -4.08
C VAL A 26 13.32 17.73 -2.64
N CYS A 27 14.05 18.42 -1.77
CA CYS A 27 13.68 18.60 -0.37
C CYS A 27 13.01 19.96 -0.17
N ILE A 28 11.75 19.95 0.27
CA ILE A 28 10.96 21.15 0.52
C ILE A 28 10.38 21.08 1.94
N ASN A 29 10.61 22.13 2.74
CA ASN A 29 10.02 22.29 4.05
C ASN A 29 8.73 23.13 3.98
N THR A 30 7.58 22.46 3.92
CA THR A 30 6.26 23.08 3.81
C THR A 30 5.74 23.70 5.11
N LYS A 31 6.50 23.64 6.20
CA LYS A 31 6.23 24.42 7.42
C LYS A 31 6.61 25.89 7.27
N THR A 32 7.35 26.26 6.22
CA THR A 32 7.71 27.65 5.92
C THR A 32 6.81 28.19 4.81
N GLU A 33 6.48 29.48 4.85
CA GLU A 33 5.69 30.12 3.79
C GLU A 33 6.33 29.91 2.41
N LYS A 34 7.64 30.15 2.29
CA LYS A 34 8.38 29.92 1.04
C LYS A 34 8.27 28.48 0.54
N GLY A 35 8.42 27.50 1.43
CA GLY A 35 8.32 26.09 1.05
C GLY A 35 6.90 25.68 0.66
N LYS A 36 5.89 26.22 1.36
CA LYS A 36 4.48 26.02 1.00
C LYS A 36 4.17 26.60 -0.38
N SER A 37 4.58 27.84 -0.65
CA SER A 37 4.42 28.47 -1.97
C SER A 37 5.11 27.67 -3.07
N LEU A 38 6.36 27.23 -2.86
CA LEU A 38 7.09 26.43 -3.85
C LEU A 38 6.36 25.11 -4.17
N ALA A 39 5.87 24.40 -3.16
CA ALA A 39 5.13 23.16 -3.37
C ALA A 39 3.77 23.39 -4.06
N GLN A 40 3.09 24.51 -3.78
CA GLN A 40 1.87 24.90 -4.51
C GLN A 40 2.17 25.20 -5.99
N GLU A 41 3.27 25.90 -6.30
CA GLU A 41 3.70 26.13 -7.69
C GLU A 41 4.00 24.81 -8.42
N LEU A 42 4.63 23.84 -7.74
CA LEU A 42 4.84 22.51 -8.33
C LEU A 42 3.52 21.80 -8.62
N ILE A 43 2.57 21.80 -7.68
CA ILE A 43 1.26 21.14 -7.85
C ILE A 43 0.48 21.67 -9.05
N LYS A 44 0.60 22.96 -9.38
CA LYS A 44 -0.03 23.55 -10.57
C LYS A 44 0.48 22.93 -11.89
N THR A 45 1.67 22.35 -11.88
CA THR A 45 2.37 21.87 -13.10
C THR A 45 2.36 20.36 -13.28
N VAL A 46 1.95 19.59 -12.26
CA VAL A 46 1.99 18.13 -12.30
C VAL A 46 0.65 17.52 -12.72
N ASP A 47 0.70 16.39 -13.40
CA ASP A 47 -0.51 15.63 -13.73
C ASP A 47 -1.04 14.80 -12.57
N ILE A 48 -0.13 14.34 -11.71
CA ILE A 48 -0.39 13.36 -10.67
C ILE A 48 0.22 13.86 -9.35
N TYR A 49 -0.55 13.78 -8.27
CA TYR A 49 -0.09 13.97 -6.91
C TYR A 49 -0.35 12.69 -6.10
N VAL A 50 0.71 12.00 -5.68
CA VAL A 50 0.64 10.78 -4.86
C VAL A 50 1.09 11.08 -3.45
N GLU A 51 0.30 10.67 -2.47
CA GLU A 51 0.59 10.86 -1.06
C GLU A 51 0.10 9.68 -0.21
N ASN A 52 0.79 9.43 0.91
CA ASN A 52 0.47 8.37 1.86
C ASN A 52 0.35 8.91 3.30
N MET A 53 -0.04 10.17 3.44
CA MET A 53 -0.20 10.80 4.74
C MET A 53 -1.47 10.28 5.42
N ARG A 54 -1.55 10.47 6.74
CA ARG A 54 -2.76 10.13 7.49
C ARG A 54 -3.95 10.96 6.99
N PRO A 55 -5.17 10.40 6.96
CA PRO A 55 -6.37 11.16 6.62
C PRO A 55 -6.46 12.50 7.38
N GLY A 56 -6.78 13.57 6.68
CA GLY A 56 -6.80 14.94 7.22
C GLY A 56 -5.44 15.67 7.19
N ALA A 57 -4.33 14.98 6.96
CA ALA A 57 -3.01 15.59 7.00
C ALA A 57 -2.73 16.47 5.77
N SER A 58 -3.11 16.02 4.57
CA SER A 58 -2.99 16.79 3.33
C SER A 58 -3.77 18.09 3.40
N GLU A 59 -4.98 18.07 3.96
CA GLU A 59 -5.81 19.26 4.19
C GLU A 59 -5.09 20.25 5.13
N ARG A 60 -4.51 19.78 6.23
CA ARG A 60 -3.80 20.65 7.19
C ARG A 60 -2.58 21.34 6.59
N VAL A 61 -1.94 20.73 5.59
CA VAL A 61 -0.77 21.31 4.91
C VAL A 61 -1.13 22.06 3.62
N GLY A 62 -2.42 22.12 3.25
CA GLY A 62 -2.92 22.88 2.10
C GLY A 62 -2.81 22.16 0.76
N TYR A 63 -2.85 20.82 0.78
CA TYR A 63 -2.81 19.94 -0.40
C TYR A 63 -3.94 18.90 -0.35
N GLY A 64 -5.01 19.19 0.39
CA GLY A 64 -6.20 18.35 0.42
C GLY A 64 -7.04 18.58 -0.84
N LYS A 65 -8.13 17.83 -0.97
CA LYS A 65 -9.01 17.89 -2.17
C LYS A 65 -9.38 19.33 -2.55
N SER A 66 -9.88 20.11 -1.61
CA SER A 66 -10.35 21.48 -1.87
C SER A 66 -9.24 22.44 -2.29
N ASP A 67 -8.00 22.19 -1.86
CA ASP A 67 -6.85 22.97 -2.26
C ASP A 67 -6.40 22.59 -3.67
N LEU A 68 -6.37 21.29 -3.96
CA LEU A 68 -6.06 20.77 -5.29
C LEU A 68 -7.07 21.23 -6.35
N ASP A 69 -8.38 21.22 -6.04
CA ASP A 69 -9.40 21.72 -6.95
C ASP A 69 -9.19 23.19 -7.34
N LYS A 70 -8.60 24.01 -6.44
CA LYS A 70 -8.27 25.42 -6.70
C LYS A 70 -6.94 25.57 -7.45
N LEU A 71 -5.95 24.75 -7.13
CA LEU A 71 -4.61 24.84 -7.70
C LEU A 71 -4.52 24.21 -9.10
N ASN A 72 -5.16 23.06 -9.29
CA ASN A 72 -5.11 22.24 -10.49
C ASN A 72 -6.35 21.32 -10.56
N PRO A 73 -7.48 21.79 -11.11
CA PRO A 73 -8.75 21.04 -11.10
C PRO A 73 -8.75 19.75 -11.94
N THR A 74 -7.72 19.56 -12.77
CA THR A 74 -7.58 18.36 -13.62
C THR A 74 -6.58 17.36 -13.03
N ILE A 75 -6.04 17.60 -11.84
CA ILE A 75 -5.03 16.73 -11.23
C ILE A 75 -5.60 15.36 -10.85
N VAL A 76 -4.77 14.33 -10.97
CA VAL A 76 -5.05 13.00 -10.42
C VAL A 76 -4.43 12.92 -9.03
N GLN A 77 -5.26 13.02 -7.99
CA GLN A 77 -4.85 12.80 -6.61
C GLN A 77 -4.91 11.30 -6.28
N THR A 78 -3.82 10.73 -5.80
CA THR A 78 -3.78 9.35 -5.31
C THR A 78 -3.37 9.33 -3.85
N HIS A 79 -4.25 8.78 -3.01
CA HIS A 79 -4.05 8.70 -1.58
C HIS A 79 -3.98 7.24 -1.12
N ILE A 80 -2.90 6.89 -0.43
CA ILE A 80 -2.63 5.56 0.10
C ILE A 80 -2.61 5.63 1.64
N ALA A 81 -3.70 5.24 2.28
CA ALA A 81 -3.81 5.25 3.75
C ALA A 81 -3.63 3.85 4.34
N ALA A 82 -3.51 3.73 5.65
CA ALA A 82 -3.50 2.42 6.31
C ALA A 82 -4.87 1.71 6.23
N TYR A 83 -5.94 2.45 6.56
CA TYR A 83 -7.30 1.91 6.69
C TYR A 83 -8.34 2.59 5.79
N GLY A 84 -7.91 3.56 4.96
CA GLY A 84 -8.80 4.37 4.12
C GLY A 84 -9.09 5.75 4.71
N ASN A 85 -10.10 6.42 4.16
CA ASN A 85 -10.49 7.79 4.50
C ASN A 85 -11.77 7.89 5.34
N ASP A 86 -12.35 6.75 5.70
CA ASP A 86 -13.58 6.65 6.48
C ASP A 86 -13.54 5.43 7.42
N GLY A 87 -14.65 5.23 8.13
CA GLY A 87 -14.82 4.08 9.01
C GLY A 87 -14.10 4.19 10.36
N PRO A 88 -14.24 3.15 11.20
CA PRO A 88 -13.85 3.19 12.61
C PRO A 88 -12.32 3.22 12.83
N TYR A 89 -11.53 2.93 11.80
CA TYR A 89 -10.07 2.80 11.90
C TYR A 89 -9.31 3.97 11.26
N VAL A 90 -10.00 4.94 10.67
CA VAL A 90 -9.41 6.06 9.90
C VAL A 90 -8.30 6.82 10.64
N HIS A 91 -8.39 6.97 11.96
CA HIS A 91 -7.41 7.69 12.78
C HIS A 91 -6.40 6.80 13.50
N ARG A 92 -6.47 5.47 13.31
CA ARG A 92 -5.51 4.55 13.92
C ARG A 92 -4.16 4.62 13.20
N PRO A 93 -3.04 4.48 13.92
CA PRO A 93 -1.76 4.24 13.26
C PRO A 93 -1.82 2.91 12.49
N GLY A 94 -1.17 2.87 11.34
CA GLY A 94 -1.11 1.66 10.55
C GLY A 94 0.20 1.56 9.79
N LEU A 95 0.64 0.31 9.70
CA LEU A 95 1.83 -0.16 9.03
C LEU A 95 1.48 -1.53 8.47
N ASP A 96 2.21 -1.98 7.46
CA ASP A 96 1.98 -3.28 6.85
C ASP A 96 1.83 -4.45 7.85
N PRO A 97 2.68 -4.62 8.89
CA PRO A 97 2.52 -5.71 9.85
C PRO A 97 1.16 -5.69 10.57
N ILE A 98 0.62 -4.49 10.84
CA ILE A 98 -0.67 -4.32 11.53
C ILE A 98 -1.82 -4.65 10.58
N ALA A 99 -1.72 -4.21 9.32
CA ALA A 99 -2.69 -4.55 8.29
C ALA A 99 -2.71 -6.06 8.05
N GLN A 100 -1.54 -6.72 7.97
CA GLN A 100 -1.45 -8.17 7.88
C GLN A 100 -2.16 -8.88 9.04
N SER A 101 -1.96 -8.41 10.28
CA SER A 101 -2.61 -9.01 11.45
C SER A 101 -4.13 -8.88 11.38
N ILE A 102 -4.63 -7.68 11.07
CA ILE A 102 -6.07 -7.39 11.05
C ILE A 102 -6.79 -8.17 9.95
N THR A 103 -6.14 -8.35 8.79
CA THR A 103 -6.73 -9.11 7.68
C THR A 103 -6.55 -10.62 7.81
N GLY A 104 -5.85 -11.09 8.84
CA GLY A 104 -5.61 -12.52 9.11
C GLY A 104 -4.50 -13.15 8.25
N LEU A 105 -3.72 -12.35 7.51
CA LEU A 105 -2.61 -12.85 6.67
C LEU A 105 -1.60 -13.65 7.49
N GLN A 106 -1.23 -13.14 8.66
CA GLN A 106 -0.24 -13.79 9.53
C GLN A 106 -0.74 -15.14 10.07
N SER A 107 -2.02 -15.21 10.46
CA SER A 107 -2.62 -16.46 10.91
C SER A 107 -2.72 -17.47 9.79
N ILE A 108 -3.08 -17.04 8.57
CA ILE A 108 -3.14 -17.93 7.40
C ILE A 108 -1.74 -18.46 7.05
N GLN A 109 -0.72 -17.62 7.14
CA GLN A 109 0.67 -18.02 6.90
C GLN A 109 1.20 -18.98 7.97
N GLY A 110 0.85 -18.77 9.24
CA GLY A 110 1.20 -19.68 10.35
C GLY A 110 0.39 -20.98 10.34
N GLY A 111 -0.76 -20.97 9.68
CA GLY A 111 -1.64 -22.11 9.59
C GLY A 111 -2.28 -22.47 10.94
N ASN A 112 -2.04 -23.70 11.42
CA ASN A 112 -2.48 -24.13 12.75
C ASN A 112 -1.47 -23.79 13.86
N GLU A 113 -0.34 -23.18 13.51
CA GLU A 113 0.69 -22.75 14.46
C GLU A 113 0.55 -21.26 14.79
N ALA A 114 1.53 -20.71 15.51
CA ALA A 114 1.58 -19.28 15.80
C ALA A 114 1.57 -18.45 14.50
N PRO A 115 0.89 -17.28 14.47
CA PRO A 115 0.91 -16.39 13.31
C PRO A 115 2.33 -16.03 12.88
N VAL A 116 2.58 -16.04 11.57
CA VAL A 116 3.90 -15.77 11.00
C VAL A 116 3.90 -14.42 10.32
N PHE A 117 4.87 -13.57 10.68
CA PHE A 117 5.05 -12.27 10.06
C PHE A 117 5.62 -12.42 8.64
N LEU A 118 4.92 -11.87 7.64
CA LEU A 118 5.36 -11.89 6.24
C LEU A 118 6.31 -10.71 5.95
N GLY A 119 7.46 -10.69 6.64
CA GLY A 119 8.34 -9.52 6.68
C GLY A 119 9.15 -9.22 5.43
N MET A 120 9.41 -10.23 4.58
CA MET A 120 10.33 -10.07 3.45
C MET A 120 9.80 -9.13 2.36
N LEU A 121 8.47 -9.05 2.19
CA LEU A 121 7.87 -8.38 1.04
C LEU A 121 6.91 -7.24 1.39
N ALA A 122 6.58 -6.99 2.67
CA ALA A 122 5.52 -6.05 3.07
C ALA A 122 4.25 -6.16 2.17
N PRO A 123 3.58 -7.33 2.16
CA PRO A 123 2.59 -7.70 1.14
C PRO A 123 1.43 -6.71 1.01
N THR A 124 0.98 -6.08 2.09
CA THR A 124 -0.11 -5.10 2.02
C THR A 124 0.37 -3.76 1.48
N ASP A 125 1.62 -3.34 1.77
CA ASP A 125 2.22 -2.13 1.18
C ASP A 125 2.37 -2.28 -0.34
N PHE A 126 2.95 -3.39 -0.80
CA PHE A 126 3.11 -3.64 -2.24
C PHE A 126 1.78 -3.80 -2.96
N THR A 127 0.81 -4.48 -2.34
CA THR A 127 -0.53 -4.63 -2.93
C THR A 127 -1.24 -3.30 -3.04
N ALA A 128 -1.25 -2.50 -1.97
CA ALA A 128 -1.87 -1.18 -1.98
C ALA A 128 -1.16 -0.24 -2.96
N GLY A 129 0.17 -0.24 -3.00
CA GLY A 129 0.95 0.54 -3.96
C GLY A 129 0.71 0.14 -5.42
N GLY A 130 0.59 -1.16 -5.71
CA GLY A 130 0.23 -1.66 -7.03
C GLY A 130 -1.17 -1.23 -7.46
N MET A 131 -2.15 -1.34 -6.57
CA MET A 131 -3.51 -0.86 -6.83
C MET A 131 -3.59 0.66 -6.97
N ALA A 132 -2.78 1.40 -6.19
CA ALA A 132 -2.64 2.85 -6.33
C ALA A 132 -2.12 3.21 -7.72
N ALA A 133 -1.08 2.52 -8.21
CA ALA A 133 -0.51 2.76 -9.52
C ALA A 133 -1.53 2.48 -10.64
N LEU A 134 -2.25 1.36 -10.57
CA LEU A 134 -3.32 1.03 -11.52
C LEU A 134 -4.42 2.10 -11.52
N GLY A 135 -4.91 2.48 -10.35
CA GLY A 135 -5.93 3.53 -10.21
C GLY A 135 -5.44 4.89 -10.71
N THR A 136 -4.18 5.23 -10.47
CA THR A 136 -3.54 6.46 -10.98
C THR A 136 -3.53 6.49 -12.50
N VAL A 137 -3.14 5.38 -13.14
CA VAL A 137 -3.14 5.27 -14.61
C VAL A 137 -4.56 5.40 -15.17
N ALA A 138 -5.55 4.77 -14.52
CA ALA A 138 -6.95 4.92 -14.91
C ALA A 138 -7.45 6.37 -14.75
N GLY A 139 -7.06 7.04 -13.65
CA GLY A 139 -7.35 8.46 -13.44
C GLY A 139 -6.70 9.37 -14.47
N LEU A 140 -5.44 9.08 -14.84
CA LEU A 140 -4.74 9.81 -15.90
C LEU A 140 -5.41 9.61 -17.25
N TYR A 141 -5.86 8.39 -17.55
CA TYR A 141 -6.66 8.13 -18.74
C TYR A 141 -7.94 8.96 -18.74
N ASN A 142 -8.70 8.98 -17.63
CA ASN A 142 -9.89 9.83 -17.48
C ASN A 142 -9.58 11.32 -17.70
N LYS A 143 -8.47 11.81 -17.15
CA LYS A 143 -8.00 13.18 -17.37
C LYS A 143 -7.80 13.48 -18.85
N ILE A 144 -7.17 12.57 -19.61
CA ILE A 144 -6.90 12.76 -21.04
C ILE A 144 -8.18 12.80 -21.87
N ILE A 145 -9.15 11.92 -21.57
CA ILE A 145 -10.36 11.79 -22.39
C ILE A 145 -11.45 12.82 -22.03
N ASN A 146 -11.52 13.24 -20.76
CA ASN A 146 -12.62 14.05 -20.23
C ASN A 146 -12.16 15.40 -19.67
N GLU A 147 -10.86 15.68 -19.64
CA GLU A 147 -10.28 16.90 -19.04
C GLU A 147 -10.71 17.15 -17.58
N THR A 148 -10.94 16.05 -16.83
CA THR A 148 -11.37 16.11 -15.43
C THR A 148 -10.37 15.44 -14.50
N GLY A 149 -10.21 16.00 -13.30
CA GLY A 149 -9.40 15.41 -12.24
C GLY A 149 -10.00 14.12 -11.70
N SER A 150 -9.23 13.39 -10.89
CA SER A 150 -9.67 12.14 -10.28
C SER A 150 -9.07 11.99 -8.90
N ILE A 151 -9.83 11.36 -8.00
CA ILE A 151 -9.36 11.01 -6.66
C ILE A 151 -9.34 9.48 -6.56
N ILE A 152 -8.13 8.95 -6.38
CA ILE A 152 -7.87 7.53 -6.25
C ILE A 152 -7.55 7.27 -4.78
N ASN A 153 -8.33 6.41 -4.15
CA ASN A 153 -8.13 6.02 -2.75
C ASN A 153 -7.85 4.53 -2.69
N THR A 154 -6.79 4.17 -1.99
CA THR A 154 -6.52 2.77 -1.63
C THR A 154 -5.95 2.71 -0.22
N ASN A 155 -5.89 1.51 0.33
CA ASN A 155 -5.36 1.31 1.66
C ASN A 155 -4.82 -0.09 1.90
N LEU A 156 -3.94 -0.19 2.91
CA LEU A 156 -3.30 -1.45 3.30
C LEU A 156 -4.33 -2.52 3.71
N LEU A 157 -5.40 -2.11 4.43
CA LEU A 157 -6.47 -3.00 4.84
C LEU A 157 -7.16 -3.66 3.63
N ALA A 158 -7.53 -2.88 2.61
CA ALA A 158 -8.12 -3.38 1.37
C ALA A 158 -7.13 -4.29 0.61
N GLY A 159 -5.85 -3.93 0.58
CA GLY A 159 -4.80 -4.77 0.01
C GLY A 159 -4.70 -6.13 0.71
N GLY A 160 -4.71 -6.15 2.04
CA GLY A 160 -4.70 -7.40 2.81
C GLY A 160 -5.98 -8.22 2.67
N ILE A 161 -7.15 -7.58 2.59
CA ILE A 161 -8.44 -8.26 2.31
C ILE A 161 -8.40 -8.91 0.94
N LEU A 162 -7.88 -8.22 -0.08
CA LEU A 162 -7.75 -8.75 -1.43
C LEU A 162 -6.88 -10.02 -1.45
N LEU A 163 -5.71 -9.97 -0.82
CA LEU A 163 -4.80 -11.12 -0.72
C LEU A 163 -5.46 -12.32 -0.01
N ASN A 164 -6.34 -12.06 0.96
CA ASN A 164 -7.04 -13.09 1.73
C ASN A 164 -8.47 -13.41 1.27
N GLY A 165 -8.93 -12.84 0.17
CA GLY A 165 -10.35 -12.86 -0.21
C GLY A 165 -10.94 -14.27 -0.26
N SER A 166 -10.19 -15.24 -0.77
CA SER A 166 -10.63 -16.65 -0.82
C SER A 166 -10.81 -17.28 0.56
N LYS A 167 -9.91 -16.98 1.51
CA LYS A 167 -9.95 -17.53 2.87
C LYS A 167 -11.05 -16.87 3.70
N ILE A 168 -11.22 -15.56 3.57
CA ILE A 168 -12.32 -14.80 4.17
C ILE A 168 -13.66 -15.35 3.67
N ASN A 169 -13.83 -15.47 2.35
CA ASN A 169 -15.06 -16.02 1.76
C ASN A 169 -15.35 -17.45 2.22
N ASN A 170 -14.33 -18.31 2.28
CA ASN A 170 -14.49 -19.67 2.78
C ASN A 170 -14.90 -19.70 4.26
N HIS A 171 -14.34 -18.82 5.10
CA HIS A 171 -14.74 -18.74 6.50
C HIS A 171 -16.22 -18.34 6.65
N LEU A 172 -16.64 -17.32 5.90
CA LEU A 172 -18.02 -16.82 5.93
C LEU A 172 -19.04 -17.82 5.38
N ASN A 173 -18.70 -18.52 4.29
CA ASN A 173 -19.65 -19.38 3.58
C ASN A 173 -19.60 -20.86 4.02
N ASN A 174 -18.43 -21.38 4.40
CA ASN A 174 -18.22 -22.81 4.71
C ASN A 174 -18.05 -23.09 6.20
N LYS A 175 -18.62 -22.24 7.07
CA LYS A 175 -18.64 -22.40 8.55
C LYS A 175 -17.27 -22.77 9.14
N GLY A 176 -16.20 -22.18 8.64
CA GLY A 176 -14.85 -22.36 9.21
C GLY A 176 -14.07 -23.59 8.74
N ASN A 177 -14.50 -24.33 7.71
CA ASN A 177 -13.67 -25.41 7.13
C ASN A 177 -12.58 -24.86 6.20
N VAL A 178 -11.74 -23.97 6.73
CA VAL A 178 -10.63 -23.34 6.00
C VAL A 178 -9.40 -24.24 6.13
N LYS A 179 -8.90 -24.76 5.00
CA LYS A 179 -7.62 -25.48 4.99
C LYS A 179 -6.47 -24.50 5.14
N PHE A 180 -5.62 -24.75 6.11
CA PHE A 180 -4.42 -23.99 6.40
C PHE A 180 -3.18 -24.69 5.85
N ILE A 181 -2.08 -23.94 5.73
CA ILE A 181 -0.78 -24.54 5.46
C ILE A 181 -0.40 -25.46 6.62
N ASN A 182 0.26 -26.58 6.31
CA ASN A 182 0.72 -27.50 7.33
C ASN A 182 1.86 -26.90 8.17
N LYS A 183 2.16 -27.56 9.30
CA LYS A 183 3.22 -27.14 10.24
C LYS A 183 4.58 -26.95 9.58
N ASP A 184 4.90 -27.79 8.59
CA ASP A 184 6.17 -27.74 7.86
C ASP A 184 6.21 -26.62 6.80
N GLN A 185 5.14 -25.82 6.70
CA GLN A 185 4.96 -24.71 5.76
C GLN A 185 5.24 -25.04 4.30
N ASN A 186 5.00 -26.28 3.89
CA ASN A 186 5.28 -26.73 2.53
C ASN A 186 4.02 -26.97 1.69
N GLY A 187 2.81 -26.99 2.26
CA GLY A 187 1.58 -27.03 1.47
C GLY A 187 0.31 -27.27 2.27
N ILE A 188 -0.80 -27.51 1.56
CA ILE A 188 -2.16 -27.65 2.15
C ILE A 188 -2.72 -29.06 2.11
N SER A 189 -2.07 -29.98 1.39
CA SER A 189 -2.38 -31.41 1.35
C SER A 189 -1.19 -32.21 0.81
N ASP A 190 -1.26 -33.54 0.86
CA ASP A 190 -0.25 -34.44 0.27
C ASP A 190 -0.17 -34.36 -1.26
N PHE A 191 -1.15 -33.74 -1.93
CA PHE A 191 -1.13 -33.55 -3.38
C PHE A 191 -1.02 -32.08 -3.77
N ASN A 192 -0.64 -31.21 -2.83
CA ASN A 192 -0.51 -29.79 -3.04
C ASN A 192 0.53 -29.23 -2.05
N ARG A 193 1.79 -29.63 -2.25
CA ARG A 193 2.91 -29.26 -1.38
C ARG A 193 4.27 -29.37 -2.05
N ALA A 194 5.24 -28.65 -1.50
CA ALA A 194 6.65 -28.82 -1.80
C ALA A 194 7.21 -30.07 -1.10
N TYR A 195 7.98 -30.86 -1.85
CA TYR A 195 8.69 -32.05 -1.44
C TYR A 195 10.19 -31.86 -1.57
N LYS A 196 10.95 -32.35 -0.61
CA LYS A 196 12.40 -32.32 -0.65
C LYS A 196 12.93 -33.38 -1.63
N ALA A 197 13.60 -32.95 -2.68
CA ALA A 197 14.34 -33.85 -3.58
C ALA A 197 15.71 -34.23 -3.00
N SER A 198 16.36 -35.22 -3.61
CA SER A 198 17.66 -35.74 -3.16
C SER A 198 18.81 -34.71 -3.23
N ASP A 199 18.67 -33.69 -4.07
CA ASP A 199 19.62 -32.58 -4.22
C ASP A 199 19.32 -31.39 -3.29
N GLY A 200 18.26 -31.49 -2.49
CA GLY A 200 17.82 -30.42 -1.57
C GLY A 200 16.92 -29.36 -2.20
N LEU A 201 16.62 -29.42 -3.50
CA LEU A 201 15.64 -28.55 -4.13
C LEU A 201 14.21 -29.04 -3.85
N GLY A 202 13.27 -28.09 -3.76
CA GLY A 202 11.85 -28.39 -3.54
C GLY A 202 11.12 -28.65 -4.86
N LEU A 203 10.46 -29.80 -5.01
CA LEU A 203 9.50 -30.05 -6.09
C LEU A 203 8.08 -29.77 -5.57
N TYR A 204 7.33 -28.89 -6.24
CA TYR A 204 5.92 -28.67 -5.92
C TYR A 204 5.05 -29.57 -6.79
N LEU A 205 4.25 -30.43 -6.15
CA LEU A 205 3.27 -31.30 -6.80
C LEU A 205 1.86 -30.88 -6.42
#